data_AF-A0A017SV83-F1
#
_entry.id   AF-A0A017SV83-F1
#
_cell.length_a   1.000
_cell.length_b   1.000
_cell.length_c   1.000
_cell.angle_alpha   90.00
_cell.angle_beta   90.00
_cell.angle_gamma   90.00
#
_symmetry.space_group_name_H-M   'P 1'
#
loop_
_entity.id
_entity.type
_entity.pdbx_description
1 polymer ?
#
loop_
_entity_poly.entity_id
_entity_poly.type
_entity_poly.pdbx_seq_one_letter_code
_entity_poly.pdbx_strand_id
1 'polypeptide(L)'
;MDEASMEDPQKETPAPGGADGSLEALRQRVAELEKAVADRDRTISALRQELASLREMEREQQHLIAVLDSCSDFIGLAHVDGQVKYVNQAGQKMMGIGSDEEARRTLIPQYFAPEDLPFVESHIVPQVMKTGRWQGDYHFRNMKTGERFPVHYNLFTIRDDKTGDLVGIATVTRDMSERRQAETEQARLTGELIRAQAAALEQLSTPLIPITEDVVVMPLIGTVDSRRAQQVMENLMRGVVDLRCHTVILDITGVSMVDSGVANALIRAAQGVRLLGARTVLTGISPHIAQTLVTLGIDFDSIITHGTLQSGIAWATAERPGSEGSRTKRNRRG
;
A
#
# COMPACT_ATOMS: atom_id res chain seq x y z
N MET A 1 107.61 71.67 32.74
CA MET A 1 107.11 71.83 34.11
C MET A 1 106.21 70.66 34.43
N ASP A 2 106.68 69.55 34.98
CA ASP A 2 108.02 69.03 35.28
C ASP A 2 107.84 67.53 35.52
N GLU A 3 108.85 66.76 35.11
CA GLU A 3 109.43 65.56 35.73
C GLU A 3 108.49 64.56 36.46
N ALA A 4 108.53 63.25 36.16
CA ALA A 4 109.74 62.44 36.28
C ALA A 4 109.68 61.11 35.47
N SER A 5 110.82 60.81 34.83
CA SER A 5 111.35 59.46 34.53
C SER A 5 111.64 58.73 35.86
N MET A 6 111.69 57.42 36.06
CA MET A 6 112.25 56.21 35.42
C MET A 6 111.61 55.03 36.20
N GLU A 7 111.33 53.87 35.64
CA GLU A 7 112.23 52.71 35.53
C GLU A 7 111.51 51.62 34.72
N ASP A 8 112.24 50.94 33.83
CA ASP A 8 111.89 49.64 33.25
C ASP A 8 112.93 48.65 33.80
N PRO A 9 112.53 47.46 34.31
CA PRO A 9 112.80 46.29 33.47
C PRO A 9 111.86 45.08 33.64
N GLN A 10 111.79 44.31 32.55
CA GLN A 10 111.63 42.85 32.45
C GLN A 10 110.21 42.22 32.42
N LYS A 11 109.86 41.79 31.20
CA LYS A 11 109.54 40.40 30.82
C LYS A 11 108.62 39.62 31.78
N GLU A 12 107.37 39.46 31.36
CA GLU A 12 106.69 38.15 31.32
C GLU A 12 105.38 38.28 30.53
N THR A 13 105.34 37.69 29.33
CA THR A 13 104.08 37.22 28.74
C THR A 13 103.64 35.97 29.52
N PRO A 14 102.47 35.94 30.18
CA PRO A 14 101.87 34.69 30.57
C PRO A 14 100.95 34.18 29.45
N ALA A 15 101.16 32.89 29.17
CA ALA A 15 100.59 31.95 28.22
C ALA A 15 99.08 32.06 27.85
N PRO A 16 98.69 31.48 26.68
CA PRO A 16 97.29 31.33 26.27
C PRO A 16 96.64 30.17 27.03
N GLY A 17 95.81 30.47 28.03
CA GLY A 17 95.21 29.45 28.93
C GLY A 17 93.67 29.48 29.04
N GLY A 18 92.95 30.09 28.09
CA GLY A 18 91.49 30.28 28.20
C GLY A 18 90.63 29.68 27.07
N ALA A 19 91.24 29.15 26.00
CA ALA A 19 90.50 28.67 24.82
C ALA A 19 90.03 27.21 24.94
N ASP A 20 90.79 26.36 25.65
CA ASP A 20 90.57 24.91 25.65
C ASP A 20 89.33 24.49 26.48
N GLY A 21 89.15 25.09 27.65
CA GLY A 21 87.93 24.87 28.47
C GLY A 21 86.65 25.42 27.86
N SER A 22 86.74 26.42 26.98
CA SER A 22 85.59 26.97 26.25
C SER A 22 85.21 26.09 25.05
N LEU A 23 86.19 25.51 24.37
CA LEU A 23 85.97 24.58 23.25
C LEU A 23 85.37 23.25 23.73
N GLU A 24 85.81 22.75 24.88
CA GLU A 24 85.28 21.51 25.46
C GLU A 24 83.84 21.66 25.96
N ALA A 25 83.52 22.79 26.61
CA ALA A 25 82.15 23.13 26.97
C ALA A 25 81.23 23.29 25.74
N LEU A 26 81.73 23.88 24.65
CA LEU A 26 80.98 24.02 23.40
C LEU A 26 80.72 22.65 22.75
N ARG A 27 81.71 21.75 22.74
CA ARG A 27 81.56 20.37 22.24
C ARG A 27 80.54 19.57 23.03
N GLN A 28 80.56 19.68 24.37
CA GLN A 28 79.58 19.04 25.22
C GLN A 28 78.17 19.57 24.96
N ARG A 29 78.02 20.89 24.76
CA ARG A 29 76.73 21.51 24.42
C ARG A 29 76.20 21.09 23.06
N VAL A 30 77.08 20.94 22.06
CA VAL A 30 76.70 20.42 20.73
C VAL A 30 76.21 18.98 20.84
N ALA A 31 76.92 18.11 21.57
CA ALA A 31 76.51 16.71 21.76
C ALA A 31 75.15 16.59 22.49
N GLU A 32 74.90 17.45 23.50
CA GLU A 32 73.59 17.53 24.16
C GLU A 32 72.47 17.95 23.21
N LEU A 33 72.72 18.96 22.36
CA LEU A 33 71.74 19.44 21.38
C LEU A 33 71.48 18.41 20.28
N GLU A 34 72.51 17.71 19.78
CA GLU A 34 72.36 16.63 18.81
C GLU A 34 71.51 15.49 19.36
N LYS A 35 71.73 15.11 20.63
CA LYS A 35 70.90 14.11 21.30
C LYS A 35 69.44 14.59 21.44
N ALA A 36 69.24 15.85 21.85
CA ALA A 36 67.90 16.42 21.98
C ALA A 36 67.15 16.52 20.63
N VAL A 37 67.86 16.83 19.55
CA VAL A 37 67.31 16.83 18.18
C VAL A 37 66.92 15.41 17.76
N ALA A 38 67.81 14.43 17.96
CA ALA A 38 67.53 13.03 17.64
C ALA A 38 66.34 12.47 18.42
N ASP A 39 66.21 12.80 19.71
CA ASP A 39 65.06 12.38 20.54
C ASP A 39 63.77 13.07 20.07
N ARG A 40 63.82 14.36 19.72
CA ARG A 40 62.67 15.07 19.16
C ARG A 40 62.24 14.52 17.81
N ASP A 41 63.18 14.15 16.95
CA ASP A 41 62.89 13.55 15.64
C ASP A 41 62.21 12.18 15.79
N ARG A 42 62.61 11.38 16.79
CA ARG A 42 61.92 10.13 17.14
C ARG A 42 60.48 10.40 17.59
N THR A 43 60.25 11.37 18.47
CA THR A 43 58.90 11.73 18.92
C THR A 43 58.02 12.24 17.77
N ILE A 44 58.56 13.09 16.89
CA ILE A 44 57.84 13.60 15.72
C ILE A 44 57.46 12.44 14.78
N SER A 45 58.36 11.47 14.56
CA SER A 45 58.06 10.30 13.74
C SER A 45 56.93 9.45 14.35
N ALA A 46 56.95 9.23 15.66
CA ALA A 46 55.91 8.48 16.37
C ALA A 46 54.54 9.19 16.27
N LEU A 47 54.48 10.50 16.52
CA LEU A 47 53.25 11.29 16.41
C LEU A 47 52.70 11.31 14.97
N ARG A 48 53.57 11.40 13.96
CA ARG A 48 53.16 11.33 12.54
C ARG A 48 52.51 9.98 12.21
N GLN A 49 53.03 8.89 12.76
CA GLN A 49 52.47 7.56 12.55
C GLN A 49 51.10 7.41 13.23
N GLU A 50 50.96 7.87 14.48
CA GLU A 50 49.68 7.87 15.20
C GLU A 50 48.61 8.71 14.47
N LEU A 51 49.00 9.90 14.01
CA LEU A 51 48.11 10.82 13.31
C LEU A 51 47.72 10.30 11.91
N ALA A 52 48.59 9.53 11.25
CA ALA A 52 48.24 8.83 10.01
C ALA A 52 47.19 7.74 10.26
N SER A 53 47.33 6.95 11.32
CA SER A 53 46.37 5.91 11.73
C SER A 53 45.00 6.51 12.07
N LEU A 54 44.97 7.59 12.85
CA LEU A 54 43.73 8.32 13.17
C LEU A 54 43.01 8.82 11.91
N ARG A 55 43.75 9.40 10.96
CA ARG A 55 43.18 9.87 9.68
C ARG A 55 42.67 8.75 8.78
N GLU A 56 43.24 7.56 8.88
CA GLU A 56 42.77 6.38 8.14
C GLU A 56 41.45 5.88 8.74
N MET A 57 41.39 5.75 10.06
CA MET A 57 40.15 5.41 10.79
C MET A 57 39.05 6.44 10.54
N GLU A 58 39.36 7.74 10.57
CA GLU A 58 38.38 8.80 10.23
C GLU A 58 37.87 8.68 8.80
N ARG A 59 38.75 8.38 7.82
CA ARG A 59 38.36 8.20 6.41
C ARG A 59 37.46 6.98 6.24
N GLU A 60 37.79 5.87 6.88
CA GLU A 60 36.98 4.65 6.83
C GLU A 60 35.60 4.88 7.46
N GLN A 61 35.55 5.56 8.61
CA GLN A 61 34.29 5.93 9.25
C GLN A 61 33.44 6.86 8.36
N GLN A 62 34.04 7.85 7.72
CA GLN A 62 33.34 8.73 6.78
C GLN A 62 32.79 7.96 5.57
N HIS A 63 33.54 6.98 5.07
CA HIS A 63 33.10 6.13 3.97
C HIS A 63 31.87 5.30 4.36
N LEU A 64 31.87 4.70 5.56
CA LEU A 64 30.71 3.95 6.07
C LEU A 64 29.47 4.84 6.23
N ILE A 65 29.62 6.05 6.75
CA ILE A 65 28.51 7.01 6.87
C ILE A 65 27.95 7.36 5.49
N ALA A 66 28.83 7.62 4.50
CA ALA A 66 28.39 7.92 3.14
C ALA A 66 27.60 6.77 2.49
N VAL A 67 27.97 5.51 2.78
CA VAL A 67 27.19 4.35 2.34
C VAL A 67 25.81 4.34 3.00
N LEU A 68 25.72 4.59 4.31
CA LEU A 68 24.44 4.64 5.02
C LEU A 68 23.54 5.80 4.53
N ASP A 69 24.13 6.93 4.16
CA ASP A 69 23.42 8.09 3.60
C ASP A 69 22.94 7.89 2.16
N SER A 70 23.56 6.96 1.41
CA SER A 70 23.10 6.61 0.06
C SER A 70 21.82 5.76 0.06
N CYS A 71 21.47 5.14 1.19
CA CYS A 71 20.25 4.36 1.34
C CYS A 71 19.01 5.26 1.41
N SER A 72 17.95 4.87 0.71
CA SER A 72 16.64 5.54 0.76
C SER A 72 15.81 5.19 2.00
N ASP A 73 16.09 4.05 2.62
CA ASP A 73 15.41 3.63 3.85
C ASP A 73 15.93 4.45 5.05
N PHE A 74 15.08 4.67 6.05
CA PHE A 74 15.47 5.26 7.33
C PHE A 74 16.43 4.30 8.04
N ILE A 75 17.64 4.77 8.36
CA ILE A 75 18.61 4.01 9.14
C ILE A 75 18.88 4.79 10.42
N GLY A 76 18.62 4.15 11.55
CA GLY A 76 18.82 4.72 12.89
C GLY A 76 19.67 3.82 13.77
N LEU A 77 20.53 4.44 14.58
CA LEU A 77 21.31 3.80 15.63
C LEU A 77 21.04 4.52 16.95
N ALA A 78 20.83 3.75 18.01
CA ALA A 78 20.58 4.26 19.34
C ALA A 78 21.37 3.48 20.40
N HIS A 79 21.62 4.14 21.52
CA HIS A 79 22.09 3.53 22.75
C HIS A 79 21.01 2.61 23.34
N VAL A 80 21.40 1.77 24.30
CA VAL A 80 20.51 0.79 24.95
C VAL A 80 19.38 1.48 25.74
N ASP A 81 19.60 2.71 26.20
CA ASP A 81 18.61 3.55 26.88
C ASP A 81 17.62 4.25 25.91
N GLY A 82 17.79 4.04 24.60
CA GLY A 82 16.95 4.64 23.57
C GLY A 82 17.35 6.06 23.15
N GLN A 83 18.50 6.57 23.60
CA GLN A 83 19.05 7.82 23.06
C GLN A 83 19.63 7.58 21.66
N VAL A 84 19.22 8.42 20.71
CA VAL A 84 19.68 8.31 19.31
C VAL A 84 21.16 8.69 19.20
N LYS A 85 21.95 7.83 18.57
CA LYS A 85 23.37 8.04 18.27
C LYS A 85 23.57 8.56 16.84
N TYR A 86 22.77 8.09 15.89
CA TYR A 86 22.90 8.42 14.47
C TYR A 86 21.58 8.17 13.73
N VAL A 87 21.28 9.02 12.75
CA VAL A 87 20.20 8.84 11.76
C VAL A 87 20.73 9.30 10.41
N ASN A 88 20.57 8.49 9.38
CA ASN A 88 21.00 8.85 8.03
C ASN A 88 20.14 9.98 7.42
N GLN A 89 20.60 10.56 6.31
CA GLN A 89 19.91 11.68 5.66
C GLN A 89 18.47 11.35 5.25
N ALA A 90 18.21 10.13 4.76
CA ALA A 90 16.85 9.69 4.43
C ALA A 90 15.95 9.67 5.66
N GLY A 91 16.44 9.17 6.78
CA GLY A 91 15.70 9.12 8.02
C GLY A 91 15.42 10.49 8.63
N GLN A 92 16.37 11.43 8.51
CA GLN A 92 16.16 12.82 8.95
C GLN A 92 15.04 13.49 8.15
N LYS A 93 15.04 13.34 6.82
CA LYS A 93 13.98 13.86 5.95
C LYS A 93 12.62 13.24 6.29
N MET A 94 12.57 11.91 6.41
CA MET A 94 11.36 11.15 6.73
C MET A 94 10.75 11.59 8.07
N MET A 95 11.59 11.79 9.09
CA MET A 95 11.14 12.18 10.44
C MET A 95 11.03 13.69 10.64
N GLY A 96 11.39 14.51 9.66
CA GLY A 96 11.33 15.98 9.78
C GLY A 96 12.39 16.57 10.72
N ILE A 97 13.52 15.88 10.91
CA ILE A 97 14.65 16.30 11.73
C ILE A 97 15.55 17.23 10.92
N GLY A 98 15.91 18.39 11.48
CA GLY A 98 16.66 19.43 10.78
C GLY A 98 18.18 19.27 10.83
N SER A 99 18.73 18.50 11.77
CA SER A 99 20.18 18.29 11.89
C SER A 99 20.56 17.02 12.66
N ASP A 100 21.81 16.59 12.51
CA ASP A 100 22.41 15.52 13.32
C ASP A 100 22.36 15.82 14.83
N GLU A 101 22.50 17.08 15.22
CA GLU A 101 22.45 17.47 16.64
C GLU A 101 21.04 17.28 17.20
N GLU A 102 20.02 17.66 16.44
CA GLU A 102 18.62 17.43 16.79
C GLU A 102 18.31 15.93 16.84
N ALA A 103 18.82 15.15 15.88
CA ALA A 103 18.70 13.70 15.90
C ALA A 103 19.25 13.11 17.20
N ARG A 104 20.46 13.50 17.63
CA ARG A 104 21.12 12.99 18.85
C ARG A 104 20.42 13.38 20.16
N ARG A 105 19.62 14.45 20.14
CA ARG A 105 18.80 14.88 21.30
C ARG A 105 17.45 14.18 21.36
N THR A 106 17.10 13.41 20.32
CA THR A 106 15.82 12.71 20.22
C THR A 106 15.89 11.36 20.93
N LEU A 107 14.78 10.96 21.56
CA LEU A 107 14.59 9.62 22.13
C LEU A 107 13.67 8.79 21.23
N ILE A 108 13.91 7.48 21.15
CA ILE A 108 13.10 6.56 20.32
C ILE A 108 11.58 6.75 20.46
N PRO A 109 10.99 6.89 21.68
CA PRO A 109 9.54 7.08 21.84
C PRO A 109 8.97 8.30 21.08
N GLN A 110 9.78 9.32 20.81
CA GLN A 110 9.31 10.52 20.14
C GLN A 110 8.91 10.28 18.67
N TYR A 111 9.47 9.25 18.04
CA TYR A 111 9.16 8.85 16.66
C TYR A 111 7.78 8.22 16.48
N PHE A 112 7.05 7.99 17.57
CA PHE A 112 5.74 7.36 17.57
C PHE A 112 4.65 8.34 17.99
N ALA A 113 3.42 8.09 17.53
CA ALA A 113 2.26 8.76 18.10
C ALA A 113 1.96 8.21 19.52
N PRO A 114 1.35 9.01 20.41
CA PRO A 114 1.02 8.55 21.77
C PRO A 114 0.18 7.26 21.82
N GLU A 115 -0.68 7.05 20.83
CA GLU A 115 -1.50 5.85 20.68
C GLU A 115 -0.73 4.58 20.27
N ASP A 116 0.45 4.76 19.66
CA ASP A 116 1.32 3.66 19.22
C ASP A 116 2.24 3.19 20.36
N LEU A 117 2.66 4.10 21.26
CA LEU A 117 3.61 3.80 22.35
C LEU A 117 3.28 2.56 23.21
N PRO A 118 2.03 2.31 23.64
CA PRO A 118 1.73 1.15 24.48
C PRO A 118 2.11 -0.18 23.82
N PHE A 119 1.94 -0.31 22.51
CA PHE A 119 2.33 -1.53 21.78
C PHE A 119 3.84 -1.63 21.60
N VAL A 120 4.52 -0.51 21.35
CA VAL A 120 5.99 -0.45 21.28
C VAL A 120 6.59 -0.94 22.59
N GLU A 121 6.11 -0.43 23.72
CA GLU A 121 6.64 -0.74 25.06
C GLU A 121 6.28 -2.15 25.54
N SER A 122 5.05 -2.61 25.28
CA SER A 122 4.57 -3.92 25.76
C SER A 122 4.94 -5.10 24.86
N HIS A 123 5.22 -4.85 23.57
CA HIS A 123 5.42 -5.92 22.59
C HIS A 123 6.74 -5.80 21.83
N ILE A 124 7.00 -4.67 21.17
CA ILE A 124 8.17 -4.52 20.28
C ILE A 124 9.48 -4.54 21.08
N VAL A 125 9.59 -3.71 22.12
CA VAL A 125 10.80 -3.60 22.96
C VAL A 125 11.10 -4.92 23.68
N PRO A 126 10.15 -5.59 24.38
CA PRO A 126 10.42 -6.87 25.02
C PRO A 126 10.84 -7.95 24.02
N GLN A 127 10.22 -7.99 22.84
CA GLN A 127 10.58 -8.96 21.81
C GLN A 127 12.01 -8.71 21.31
N VAL A 128 12.35 -7.47 20.92
CA VAL A 128 13.69 -7.17 20.39
C VAL A 128 14.79 -7.45 21.43
N MET A 129 14.53 -7.16 22.70
CA MET A 129 15.47 -7.42 23.79
C MET A 129 15.66 -8.92 24.04
N LYS A 130 14.60 -9.73 23.88
CA LYS A 130 14.64 -11.18 24.09
C LYS A 130 15.24 -11.95 22.90
N THR A 131 14.83 -11.61 21.67
CA THR A 131 15.17 -12.38 20.46
C THR A 131 16.29 -11.74 19.65
N GLY A 132 16.65 -10.50 19.97
CA GLY A 132 17.59 -9.68 19.24
C GLY A 132 17.02 -8.97 18.00
N ARG A 133 15.76 -9.27 17.60
CA ARG A 133 15.13 -8.70 16.39
C ARG A 133 13.60 -8.61 16.48
N TRP A 134 13.04 -7.60 15.82
CA TRP A 134 11.61 -7.45 15.56
C TRP A 134 11.41 -6.89 14.16
N GLN A 135 10.40 -7.39 13.45
CA GLN A 135 10.06 -6.92 12.10
C GLN A 135 8.54 -6.94 11.93
N GLY A 136 7.99 -5.86 11.37
CA GLY A 136 6.57 -5.76 11.08
C GLY A 136 6.15 -4.42 10.50
N ASP A 137 4.90 -4.38 10.02
CA ASP A 137 4.27 -3.14 9.59
C ASP A 137 3.81 -2.34 10.82
N TYR A 138 4.13 -1.05 10.82
CA TYR A 138 3.81 -0.15 11.91
C TYR A 138 3.61 1.28 11.44
N HIS A 139 3.53 2.23 12.38
CA HIS A 139 3.40 3.64 12.07
C HIS A 139 4.44 4.47 12.80
N PHE A 140 5.08 5.37 12.05
CA PHE A 140 5.90 6.43 12.59
C PHE A 140 5.15 7.74 12.48
N ARG A 141 5.62 8.74 13.23
CA ARG A 141 5.10 10.09 13.20
C ARG A 141 6.22 11.06 12.85
N ASN A 142 6.00 11.88 11.82
CA ASN A 142 6.91 12.97 11.49
C ASN A 142 6.96 13.98 12.65
N MET A 143 8.15 14.28 13.15
CA MET A 143 8.36 15.11 14.34
C MET A 143 7.96 16.56 14.13
N LYS A 144 8.02 17.04 12.88
CA LYS A 144 7.74 18.43 12.54
C LYS A 144 6.28 18.66 12.17
N THR A 145 5.70 17.77 11.37
CA THR A 145 4.31 17.93 10.89
C THR A 145 3.29 17.23 11.79
N GLY A 146 3.73 16.26 12.60
CA GLY A 146 2.84 15.39 13.38
C GLY A 146 2.12 14.34 12.53
N GLU A 147 2.40 14.27 11.23
CA GLU A 147 1.78 13.32 10.31
C GLU A 147 2.18 11.88 10.67
N ARG A 148 1.18 11.01 10.77
CA ARG A 148 1.35 9.58 11.01
C ARG A 148 1.38 8.85 9.67
N PHE A 149 2.41 8.05 9.43
CA PHE A 149 2.60 7.36 8.15
C PHE A 149 3.02 5.90 8.35
N PRO A 150 2.61 5.00 7.43
CA PRO A 150 2.89 3.58 7.53
C PRO A 150 4.36 3.27 7.20
N VAL A 151 4.97 2.42 7.99
CA VAL A 151 6.34 1.96 7.78
C VAL A 151 6.44 0.44 7.88
N HIS A 152 7.39 -0.13 7.15
CA HIS A 152 7.88 -1.47 7.42
C HIS A 152 9.11 -1.35 8.32
N TYR A 153 8.92 -1.65 9.60
CA TYR A 153 9.89 -1.40 10.66
C TYR A 153 10.69 -2.68 10.96
N ASN A 154 11.99 -2.63 10.71
CA ASN A 154 12.94 -3.69 11.09
C ASN A 154 13.88 -3.15 12.17
N LEU A 155 13.82 -3.74 13.36
CA LEU A 155 14.56 -3.34 14.55
C LEU A 155 15.41 -4.51 15.03
N PHE A 156 16.68 -4.26 15.33
CA PHE A 156 17.61 -5.28 15.79
C PHE A 156 18.60 -4.72 16.80
N THR A 157 19.14 -5.60 17.64
CA THR A 157 20.14 -5.23 18.65
C THR A 157 21.56 -5.38 18.10
N ILE A 158 22.45 -4.50 18.54
CA ILE A 158 23.89 -4.58 18.29
C ILE A 158 24.56 -5.07 19.56
N ARG A 159 25.39 -6.11 19.44
CA ARG A 159 26.15 -6.69 20.55
C ARG A 159 27.64 -6.56 20.29
N ASP A 160 28.43 -6.48 21.36
CA ASP A 160 29.88 -6.53 21.26
C ASP A 160 30.32 -7.96 20.87
N ASP A 161 31.14 -8.09 19.83
CA ASP A 161 31.56 -9.39 19.30
C ASP A 161 32.47 -10.17 20.27
N LYS A 162 33.11 -9.51 21.24
CA LYS A 162 34.03 -10.14 22.20
C LYS A 162 33.34 -10.47 23.51
N THR A 163 32.50 -9.57 24.02
CA THR A 163 31.84 -9.75 25.33
C THR A 163 30.43 -10.31 25.22
N GLY A 164 29.76 -10.14 24.08
CA GLY A 164 28.36 -10.50 23.87
C GLY A 164 27.36 -9.51 24.48
N ASP A 165 27.87 -8.45 25.12
CA ASP A 165 27.05 -7.43 25.79
C ASP A 165 26.25 -6.62 24.77
N LEU A 166 25.06 -6.18 25.20
CA LEU A 166 24.21 -5.32 24.39
C LEU A 166 24.81 -3.90 24.33
N VAL A 167 25.17 -3.44 23.15
CA VAL A 167 25.82 -2.13 22.91
C VAL A 167 24.83 -1.10 22.41
N GLY A 168 23.79 -1.52 21.69
CA GLY A 168 22.80 -0.59 21.16
C GLY A 168 21.69 -1.27 20.38
N ILE A 169 20.88 -0.42 19.75
CA ILE A 169 19.73 -0.82 18.94
C ILE A 169 19.87 -0.12 17.59
N ALA A 170 19.53 -0.83 16.54
CA ALA A 170 19.61 -0.35 15.17
C ALA A 170 18.32 -0.65 14.44
N THR A 171 17.98 0.19 13.48
CA THR A 171 16.81 -0.01 12.64
C THR A 171 17.09 0.34 11.20
N VAL A 172 16.44 -0.44 10.32
CA VAL A 172 16.26 -0.12 8.91
C VAL A 172 14.75 -0.08 8.68
N THR A 173 14.22 1.09 8.38
CA THR A 173 12.78 1.32 8.28
C THR A 173 12.43 1.85 6.91
N ARG A 174 11.49 1.19 6.25
CA ARG A 174 11.01 1.61 4.94
C ARG A 174 9.69 2.34 5.06
N ASP A 175 9.58 3.50 4.43
CA ASP A 175 8.29 4.18 4.27
C ASP A 175 7.41 3.39 3.27
N MET A 176 6.19 3.09 3.69
CA MET A 176 5.21 2.32 2.92
C MET A 176 4.09 3.20 2.36
N SER A 177 4.19 4.53 2.50
CA SER A 177 3.16 5.49 2.09
C SER A 177 2.86 5.42 0.60
N GLU A 178 3.87 5.57 -0.25
CA GLU A 178 3.70 5.52 -1.71
C GLU A 178 3.11 4.19 -2.17
N ARG A 179 3.63 3.08 -1.59
CA ARG A 179 3.15 1.74 -1.92
C ARG A 179 1.70 1.53 -1.52
N ARG A 180 1.31 1.91 -0.29
CA ARG A 180 -0.08 1.77 0.16
C ARG A 180 -1.03 2.68 -0.61
N GLN A 181 -0.60 3.88 -1.01
CA GLN A 181 -1.40 4.75 -1.87
C GLN A 181 -1.63 4.11 -3.25
N ALA A 182 -0.59 3.55 -3.86
CA ALA A 182 -0.71 2.86 -5.15
C ALA A 182 -1.64 1.63 -5.06
N GLU A 183 -1.48 0.81 -4.02
CA GLU A 183 -2.34 -0.36 -3.78
C GLU A 183 -3.82 0.06 -3.57
N THR A 184 -4.06 1.14 -2.83
CA THR A 184 -5.41 1.66 -2.57
C THR A 184 -6.07 2.19 -3.83
N GLU A 185 -5.32 2.93 -4.65
CA GLU A 185 -5.82 3.45 -5.93
C GLU A 185 -6.12 2.32 -6.92
N GLN A 186 -5.24 1.32 -7.00
CA GLN A 186 -5.46 0.15 -7.84
C GLN A 186 -6.71 -0.63 -7.39
N ALA A 187 -6.91 -0.80 -6.08
CA ALA A 187 -8.10 -1.44 -5.54
C ALA A 187 -9.37 -0.64 -5.86
N ARG A 188 -9.31 0.69 -5.79
CA ARG A 188 -10.43 1.58 -6.17
C ARG A 188 -10.81 1.42 -7.64
N LEU A 189 -9.84 1.52 -8.55
CA LEU A 189 -10.06 1.36 -10.00
C LEU A 189 -10.63 -0.02 -10.35
N THR A 190 -10.10 -1.07 -9.70
CA THR A 190 -10.60 -2.44 -9.90
C THR A 190 -12.05 -2.58 -9.43
N GLY A 191 -12.38 -2.01 -8.26
CA GLY A 191 -13.74 -2.00 -7.74
C GLY A 191 -14.72 -1.25 -8.66
N GLU A 192 -14.30 -0.14 -9.25
CA GLU A 192 -15.10 0.62 -10.22
C GLU A 192 -15.35 -0.18 -11.50
N LEU A 193 -14.33 -0.85 -12.03
CA LEU A 193 -14.46 -1.72 -13.20
C LEU A 193 -15.45 -2.87 -12.97
N ILE A 194 -15.35 -3.55 -11.81
CA ILE A 194 -16.26 -4.65 -11.46
C ILE A 194 -17.71 -4.14 -11.38
N ARG A 195 -17.94 -2.98 -10.76
CA ARG A 195 -19.29 -2.39 -10.67
C ARG A 195 -19.84 -2.02 -12.05
N ALA A 196 -19.01 -1.43 -12.91
CA ALA A 196 -19.40 -1.10 -14.27
C ALA A 196 -19.75 -2.36 -15.10
N GLN A 197 -18.95 -3.43 -14.98
CA GLN A 197 -19.23 -4.70 -15.62
C GLN A 197 -20.53 -5.34 -15.11
N ALA A 198 -20.76 -5.33 -13.80
CA ALA A 198 -22.00 -5.84 -13.20
C ALA A 198 -23.22 -5.07 -13.70
N ALA A 199 -23.16 -3.73 -13.75
CA ALA A 199 -24.25 -2.91 -14.26
C ALA A 199 -24.52 -3.14 -15.76
N ALA A 200 -23.47 -3.32 -16.57
CA ALA A 200 -23.62 -3.64 -17.99
C ALA A 200 -24.26 -5.02 -18.21
N LEU A 201 -23.88 -6.02 -17.42
CA LEU A 201 -24.49 -7.35 -17.44
C LEU A 201 -25.96 -7.30 -17.00
N GLU A 202 -26.30 -6.51 -15.98
CA GLU A 202 -27.69 -6.33 -15.54
C GLU A 202 -28.57 -5.73 -16.67
N GLN A 203 -28.08 -4.72 -17.39
CA GLN A 203 -28.79 -4.14 -18.54
C GLN A 203 -29.04 -5.13 -19.67
N LEU A 204 -28.18 -6.14 -19.84
CA LEU A 204 -28.30 -7.18 -20.86
C LEU A 204 -29.19 -8.37 -20.45
N SER A 205 -29.67 -8.41 -19.20
CA SER A 205 -30.24 -9.63 -18.60
C SER A 205 -31.77 -9.77 -18.71
N THR A 206 -32.47 -8.73 -19.20
CA THR A 206 -33.93 -8.71 -19.45
C THR A 206 -34.33 -7.95 -20.73
N PRO A 207 -33.66 -8.16 -21.87
CA PRO A 207 -33.97 -7.42 -23.09
C PRO A 207 -35.34 -7.82 -23.64
N LEU A 208 -36.13 -6.84 -24.10
CA LEU A 208 -37.30 -7.11 -24.93
C LEU A 208 -36.85 -7.22 -26.39
N ILE A 209 -37.06 -8.39 -26.98
CA ILE A 209 -36.66 -8.73 -28.33
C ILE A 209 -37.92 -8.74 -29.22
N PRO A 210 -38.11 -7.75 -30.11
CA PRO A 210 -39.23 -7.78 -31.05
C PRO A 210 -39.06 -8.90 -32.08
N ILE A 211 -40.08 -9.74 -32.23
CA ILE A 211 -40.12 -10.82 -33.24
C ILE A 211 -40.90 -10.37 -34.47
N THR A 212 -42.02 -9.69 -34.24
CA THR A 212 -42.84 -9.03 -35.25
C THR A 212 -43.31 -7.68 -34.72
N GLU A 213 -44.06 -6.90 -35.53
CA GLU A 213 -44.64 -5.61 -35.09
C GLU A 213 -45.54 -5.77 -33.84
N ASP A 214 -46.19 -6.92 -33.67
CA ASP A 214 -47.18 -7.15 -32.60
C ASP A 214 -46.71 -8.13 -31.51
N VAL A 215 -45.53 -8.75 -31.67
CA VAL A 215 -45.03 -9.81 -30.78
C VAL A 215 -43.62 -9.50 -30.30
N VAL A 216 -43.46 -9.49 -28.97
CA VAL A 216 -42.16 -9.33 -28.31
C VAL A 216 -41.85 -10.54 -27.44
N VAL A 217 -40.57 -10.87 -27.30
CA VAL A 217 -40.07 -11.94 -26.43
C VAL A 217 -39.18 -11.32 -25.35
N MET A 218 -39.35 -11.77 -24.12
CA MET A 218 -38.49 -11.44 -22.99
C MET A 218 -37.90 -12.71 -22.39
N PRO A 219 -36.63 -13.02 -22.67
CA PRO A 219 -35.95 -14.14 -22.05
C PRO A 219 -35.49 -13.80 -20.64
N LEU A 220 -35.76 -14.71 -19.70
CA LEU A 220 -35.31 -14.66 -18.31
C LEU A 220 -34.25 -15.74 -18.10
N ILE A 221 -32.98 -15.33 -18.02
CA ILE A 221 -31.82 -16.22 -17.92
C ILE A 221 -31.15 -16.09 -16.55
N GLY A 222 -30.92 -17.19 -15.84
CA GLY A 222 -30.22 -17.21 -14.55
C GLY A 222 -31.18 -17.10 -13.36
N THR A 223 -30.64 -16.78 -12.18
CA THR A 223 -31.45 -16.63 -10.96
C THR A 223 -32.30 -15.37 -11.03
N VAL A 224 -33.59 -15.50 -10.74
CA VAL A 224 -34.52 -14.36 -10.61
C VAL A 224 -34.72 -14.11 -9.13
N ASP A 225 -34.34 -12.94 -8.64
CA ASP A 225 -34.67 -12.47 -7.30
C ASP A 225 -35.80 -11.43 -7.35
N SER A 226 -36.29 -10.97 -6.20
CA SER A 226 -37.37 -9.97 -6.13
C SER A 226 -37.06 -8.67 -6.86
N ARG A 227 -35.79 -8.22 -6.85
CA ARG A 227 -35.38 -6.97 -7.53
C ARG A 227 -35.48 -7.17 -9.04
N ARG A 228 -34.94 -8.27 -9.54
CA ARG A 228 -34.99 -8.63 -10.95
C ARG A 228 -36.42 -8.83 -11.43
N ALA A 229 -37.27 -9.45 -10.61
CA ALA A 229 -38.67 -9.64 -10.96
C ALA A 229 -39.44 -8.30 -11.09
N GLN A 230 -39.11 -7.31 -10.26
CA GLN A 230 -39.66 -5.95 -10.38
C GLN A 230 -39.16 -5.24 -11.66
N GLN A 231 -37.88 -5.37 -12.00
CA GLN A 231 -37.33 -4.85 -13.26
C GLN A 231 -37.98 -5.50 -14.48
N VAL A 232 -38.22 -6.82 -14.43
CA VAL A 232 -38.94 -7.54 -15.48
C VAL A 232 -40.31 -6.93 -15.71
N MET A 233 -41.07 -6.70 -14.64
CA MET A 233 -42.40 -6.11 -14.71
C MET A 233 -42.38 -4.69 -15.28
N GLU A 234 -41.47 -3.82 -14.82
CA GLU A 234 -41.32 -2.45 -15.35
C GLU A 234 -40.95 -2.45 -16.84
N ASN A 235 -39.96 -3.25 -17.23
CA ASN A 235 -39.51 -3.35 -18.62
C ASN A 235 -40.62 -3.88 -19.53
N LEU A 236 -41.38 -4.90 -19.09
CA LEU A 236 -42.54 -5.42 -19.82
C LEU A 236 -43.60 -4.35 -20.06
N MET A 237 -44.05 -3.69 -19.00
CA MET A 237 -45.13 -2.72 -19.10
C MET A 237 -44.71 -1.52 -19.97
N ARG A 238 -43.50 -1.01 -19.80
CA ARG A 238 -42.96 0.06 -20.65
C ARG A 238 -42.85 -0.40 -22.10
N GLY A 239 -42.29 -1.58 -22.34
CA GLY A 239 -42.10 -2.10 -23.69
C GLY A 239 -43.39 -2.40 -24.44
N VAL A 240 -44.45 -2.85 -23.75
CA VAL A 240 -45.77 -3.03 -24.36
C VAL A 240 -46.31 -1.73 -24.92
N VAL A 241 -46.14 -0.62 -24.20
CA VAL A 241 -46.60 0.71 -24.63
C VAL A 241 -45.70 1.25 -25.74
N ASP A 242 -44.38 1.21 -25.54
CA ASP A 242 -43.40 1.81 -26.45
C ASP A 242 -43.37 1.09 -27.81
N LEU A 243 -43.45 -0.25 -27.80
CA LEU A 243 -43.44 -1.08 -29.02
C LEU A 243 -44.85 -1.35 -29.55
N ARG A 244 -45.90 -0.96 -28.83
CA ARG A 244 -47.32 -1.18 -29.19
C ARG A 244 -47.66 -2.64 -29.48
N CYS A 245 -47.00 -3.58 -28.83
CA CYS A 245 -47.22 -4.99 -29.09
C CYS A 245 -48.52 -5.48 -28.45
N HIS A 246 -49.17 -6.44 -29.09
CA HIS A 246 -50.39 -7.09 -28.58
C HIS A 246 -50.10 -8.43 -27.88
N THR A 247 -48.90 -8.99 -28.06
CA THR A 247 -48.50 -10.24 -27.40
C THR A 247 -47.07 -10.14 -26.87
N VAL A 248 -46.89 -10.52 -25.61
CA VAL A 248 -45.59 -10.66 -24.97
C VAL A 248 -45.35 -12.13 -24.63
N ILE A 249 -44.21 -12.65 -25.03
CA ILE A 249 -43.75 -13.99 -24.67
C ILE A 249 -42.69 -13.87 -23.59
N LEU A 250 -42.95 -14.44 -22.43
CA LEU A 250 -42.04 -14.52 -21.31
C LEU A 250 -41.37 -15.89 -21.31
N ASP A 251 -40.07 -15.95 -21.61
CA ASP A 251 -39.34 -17.22 -21.67
C ASP A 251 -38.55 -17.46 -20.39
N ILE A 252 -38.99 -18.41 -19.58
CA ILE A 252 -38.35 -18.77 -18.30
C ILE A 252 -37.46 -20.02 -18.39
N THR A 253 -37.11 -20.46 -19.60
CA THR A 253 -36.29 -21.68 -19.82
C THR A 253 -34.97 -21.67 -19.03
N GLY A 254 -34.40 -20.49 -18.76
CA GLY A 254 -33.13 -20.33 -18.04
C GLY A 254 -33.25 -20.10 -16.53
N VAL A 255 -34.45 -20.18 -15.95
CA VAL A 255 -34.68 -19.92 -14.52
C VAL A 255 -34.62 -21.24 -13.74
N SER A 256 -33.63 -21.38 -12.85
CA SER A 256 -33.37 -22.62 -12.11
C SER A 256 -34.16 -22.76 -10.81
N MET A 257 -34.56 -21.64 -10.19
CA MET A 257 -35.26 -21.59 -8.90
C MET A 257 -36.34 -20.50 -8.96
N VAL A 258 -37.58 -20.86 -8.61
CA VAL A 258 -38.71 -19.93 -8.50
C VAL A 258 -39.25 -20.05 -7.08
N ASP A 259 -39.18 -18.96 -6.31
CA ASP A 259 -39.84 -18.85 -5.02
C ASP A 259 -41.24 -18.22 -5.18
N SER A 260 -41.97 -18.08 -4.06
CA SER A 260 -43.29 -17.44 -4.05
C SER A 260 -43.25 -15.97 -4.48
N GLY A 261 -42.13 -15.27 -4.27
CA GLY A 261 -41.94 -13.87 -4.66
C GLY A 261 -41.85 -13.72 -6.17
N VAL A 262 -41.02 -14.54 -6.83
CA VAL A 262 -40.87 -14.58 -8.29
C VAL A 262 -42.18 -14.99 -8.95
N ALA A 263 -42.84 -16.04 -8.45
CA ALA A 263 -44.14 -16.47 -8.96
C ALA A 263 -45.19 -15.36 -8.92
N ASN A 264 -45.28 -14.62 -7.80
CA ASN A 264 -46.20 -13.50 -7.66
C ASN A 264 -45.88 -12.34 -8.62
N ALA A 265 -44.60 -12.04 -8.81
CA ALA A 265 -44.17 -11.01 -9.73
C ALA A 265 -44.50 -11.34 -11.20
N LEU A 266 -44.35 -12.61 -11.62
CA LEU A 266 -44.74 -13.06 -12.96
C LEU A 266 -46.24 -12.86 -13.23
N ILE A 267 -47.09 -13.18 -12.26
CA ILE A 267 -48.54 -12.98 -12.38
C ILE A 267 -48.89 -11.50 -12.47
N ARG A 268 -48.30 -10.67 -11.58
CA ARG A 268 -48.54 -9.22 -11.59
C ARG A 268 -48.11 -8.60 -12.90
N ALA A 269 -46.99 -9.04 -13.46
CA ALA A 269 -46.55 -8.63 -14.78
C ALA A 269 -47.59 -9.02 -15.85
N ALA A 270 -48.06 -10.26 -15.87
CA ALA A 270 -49.07 -10.70 -16.84
C ALA A 270 -50.40 -9.94 -16.70
N GLN A 271 -50.84 -9.67 -15.47
CA GLN A 271 -52.03 -8.85 -15.18
C GLN A 271 -51.84 -7.40 -15.65
N GLY A 272 -50.68 -6.80 -15.38
CA GLY A 272 -50.34 -5.45 -15.86
C GLY A 272 -50.34 -5.36 -17.38
N VAL A 273 -49.71 -6.32 -18.06
CA VAL A 273 -49.71 -6.44 -19.53
C VAL A 273 -51.14 -6.57 -20.08
N ARG A 274 -52.00 -7.35 -19.41
CA ARG A 274 -53.42 -7.48 -19.77
C ARG A 274 -54.21 -6.18 -19.62
N LEU A 275 -53.97 -5.42 -18.55
CA LEU A 275 -54.59 -4.11 -18.35
C LEU A 275 -54.18 -3.11 -19.44
N LEU A 276 -52.97 -3.27 -20.00
CA LEU A 276 -52.48 -2.50 -21.14
C LEU A 276 -53.00 -3.00 -22.50
N GLY A 277 -53.87 -4.03 -22.51
CA GLY A 277 -54.49 -4.56 -23.73
C GLY A 277 -53.65 -5.56 -24.51
N ALA A 278 -52.59 -6.11 -23.90
CA ALA A 278 -51.74 -7.13 -24.51
C ALA A 278 -51.92 -8.49 -23.81
N ARG A 279 -51.61 -9.56 -24.52
CA ARG A 279 -51.66 -10.95 -24.01
C ARG A 279 -50.26 -11.38 -23.55
N THR A 280 -50.20 -12.17 -22.50
CA THR A 280 -48.94 -12.78 -22.02
C THR A 280 -48.93 -14.27 -22.33
N VAL A 281 -47.84 -14.73 -22.92
CA VAL A 281 -47.53 -16.15 -23.16
C VAL A 281 -46.32 -16.52 -22.31
N LEU A 282 -46.42 -17.56 -21.50
CA LEU A 282 -45.32 -18.06 -20.69
C LEU A 282 -44.74 -19.33 -21.34
N THR A 283 -43.42 -19.34 -21.57
CA THR A 283 -42.71 -20.48 -22.17
C THR A 283 -41.58 -20.99 -21.27
N GLY A 284 -41.19 -22.26 -21.44
CA GLY A 284 -40.03 -22.80 -20.73
C GLY A 284 -40.30 -23.21 -19.28
N ILE A 285 -41.56 -23.46 -18.91
CA ILE A 285 -41.92 -23.90 -17.56
C ILE A 285 -41.38 -25.33 -17.33
N SER A 286 -40.42 -25.47 -16.41
CA SER A 286 -39.92 -26.79 -16.00
C SER A 286 -40.95 -27.51 -15.09
N PRO A 287 -40.91 -28.86 -15.01
CA PRO A 287 -41.83 -29.61 -14.14
C PRO A 287 -41.81 -29.18 -12.67
N HIS A 288 -40.64 -28.79 -12.15
CA HIS A 288 -40.50 -28.31 -10.78
C HIS A 288 -41.18 -26.95 -10.58
N ILE A 289 -41.02 -26.02 -11.53
CA ILE A 289 -41.69 -24.71 -11.49
C ILE A 289 -43.21 -24.89 -11.55
N ALA A 290 -43.70 -25.77 -12.42
CA ALA A 290 -45.13 -26.08 -12.51
C ALA A 290 -45.69 -26.59 -11.17
N GLN A 291 -44.97 -27.48 -10.46
CA GLN A 291 -45.39 -27.96 -9.13
C GLN A 291 -45.46 -26.85 -8.09
N THR A 292 -44.45 -25.97 -8.05
CA THR A 292 -44.44 -24.82 -7.13
C THR A 292 -45.62 -23.89 -7.41
N LEU A 293 -45.90 -23.59 -8.67
CA LEU A 293 -47.02 -22.75 -9.08
C LEU A 293 -48.38 -23.33 -8.69
N VAL A 294 -48.57 -24.64 -8.86
CA VAL A 294 -49.78 -25.35 -8.42
C VAL A 294 -49.92 -25.33 -6.90
N THR A 295 -48.83 -25.53 -6.17
CA THR A 295 -48.82 -25.54 -4.70
C THR A 295 -49.17 -24.17 -4.12
N LEU A 296 -48.75 -23.10 -4.78
CA LEU A 296 -49.07 -21.72 -4.39
C LEU A 296 -50.53 -21.33 -4.70
N GLY A 297 -51.30 -22.19 -5.37
CA GLY A 297 -52.72 -21.95 -5.65
C GLY A 297 -52.97 -20.77 -6.59
N ILE A 298 -52.00 -20.50 -7.48
CA ILE A 298 -52.05 -19.37 -8.41
C ILE A 298 -53.03 -19.68 -9.55
N ASP A 299 -53.94 -18.75 -9.82
CA ASP A 299 -54.86 -18.83 -10.95
C ASP A 299 -54.19 -18.36 -12.26
N PHE A 300 -54.10 -19.28 -13.23
CA PHE A 300 -53.47 -19.08 -14.54
C PHE A 300 -54.47 -18.86 -15.68
N ASP A 301 -55.77 -18.72 -15.41
CA ASP A 301 -56.81 -18.55 -16.46
C ASP A 301 -56.54 -17.34 -17.40
N SER A 302 -55.66 -16.43 -16.99
CA SER A 302 -55.28 -15.23 -17.75
C SER A 302 -53.94 -15.32 -18.49
N ILE A 303 -53.18 -16.41 -18.36
CA ILE A 303 -51.84 -16.58 -18.92
C ILE A 303 -51.82 -17.80 -19.82
N ILE A 304 -51.40 -17.61 -21.07
CA ILE A 304 -51.29 -18.69 -22.05
C ILE A 304 -49.95 -19.38 -21.84
N THR A 305 -49.91 -20.71 -21.79
CA THR A 305 -48.67 -21.45 -21.54
C THR A 305 -48.30 -22.33 -22.72
N HIS A 306 -47.00 -22.40 -23.01
CA HIS A 306 -46.44 -23.26 -24.06
C HIS A 306 -45.15 -23.92 -23.56
N GLY A 307 -44.91 -25.17 -23.97
CA GLY A 307 -43.76 -25.94 -23.48
C GLY A 307 -42.40 -25.38 -23.93
N THR A 308 -42.35 -24.68 -25.07
CA THR A 308 -41.11 -24.13 -25.65
C THR A 308 -41.32 -22.73 -26.21
N LEU A 309 -40.25 -21.94 -26.26
CA LEU A 309 -40.26 -20.61 -26.90
C LEU A 309 -40.74 -20.69 -28.35
N GLN A 310 -40.29 -21.69 -29.11
CA GLN A 310 -40.68 -21.90 -30.50
C GLN A 310 -42.19 -22.07 -30.65
N SER A 311 -42.80 -22.89 -29.79
CA SER A 311 -44.26 -23.08 -29.79
C SER A 311 -45.03 -21.82 -29.39
N GLY A 312 -44.50 -21.03 -28.45
CA GLY A 312 -45.10 -19.75 -28.06
C GLY A 312 -45.05 -18.71 -29.19
N ILE A 313 -43.93 -18.62 -29.91
CA ILE A 313 -43.77 -17.73 -31.08
C ILE A 313 -44.73 -18.14 -32.20
N ALA A 314 -44.80 -19.45 -32.51
CA ALA A 314 -45.69 -19.96 -33.54
C ALA A 314 -47.17 -19.66 -33.24
N TRP A 315 -47.58 -19.82 -31.97
CA TRP A 315 -48.92 -19.44 -31.52
C TRP A 315 -49.17 -17.94 -31.64
N ALA A 316 -48.28 -17.11 -31.09
CA ALA A 316 -48.43 -15.65 -31.07
C ALA A 316 -48.50 -15.03 -32.46
N THR A 317 -47.77 -15.59 -33.43
CA THR A 317 -47.72 -15.09 -34.82
C THR A 317 -48.87 -15.59 -35.69
N ALA A 318 -49.43 -16.76 -35.39
CA ALA A 318 -50.59 -17.31 -36.09
C ALA A 318 -51.89 -16.55 -35.77
N GLU A 319 -51.97 -15.96 -34.58
CA GLU A 319 -53.18 -15.33 -34.05
C GLU A 319 -53.17 -13.81 -34.28
N ARG A 320 -53.15 -13.40 -35.55
CA ARG A 320 -53.18 -11.97 -35.92
C ARG A 320 -54.47 -11.31 -35.42
N PRO A 321 -54.41 -10.09 -34.85
CA PRO A 321 -55.60 -9.31 -34.55
C PRO A 321 -56.33 -8.98 -35.87
N GLY A 322 -57.40 -9.71 -36.17
CA GLY A 322 -58.22 -9.51 -37.38
C GLY A 322 -58.81 -10.75 -38.04
N SER A 323 -58.44 -11.98 -37.67
CA SER A 323 -58.91 -13.19 -38.34
C SER A 323 -60.19 -13.84 -37.78
N GLU A 324 -60.86 -13.25 -36.80
CA GLU A 324 -62.10 -13.81 -36.21
C GLU A 324 -63.37 -13.60 -37.07
N GLY A 325 -63.28 -13.01 -38.26
CA GLY A 325 -64.44 -12.76 -39.13
C GLY A 325 -65.00 -13.94 -39.93
N SER A 326 -64.33 -15.11 -40.01
CA SER A 326 -64.68 -16.11 -41.06
C SER A 326 -64.91 -17.57 -40.63
N ARG A 327 -64.93 -17.92 -39.34
CA ARG A 327 -65.03 -19.33 -38.93
C ARG A 327 -66.33 -19.81 -38.26
N THR A 328 -67.36 -18.97 -38.14
CA THR A 328 -68.58 -19.34 -37.38
C THR A 328 -69.90 -19.24 -38.16
N LYS A 329 -69.94 -19.66 -39.44
CA LYS A 329 -71.20 -19.94 -40.17
C LYS A 329 -71.06 -21.09 -41.17
N ARG A 330 -70.67 -22.28 -40.73
CA ARG A 330 -70.86 -23.49 -41.55
C ARG A 330 -70.92 -24.76 -40.70
N ASN A 331 -71.90 -24.84 -39.80
CA ASN A 331 -72.47 -26.12 -39.35
C ASN A 331 -73.74 -25.91 -38.53
N ARG A 332 -74.83 -25.58 -39.24
CA ARG A 332 -76.22 -25.82 -38.82
C ARG A 332 -77.09 -25.84 -40.07
N ARG A 333 -77.12 -27.00 -40.76
CA ARG A 333 -78.19 -27.55 -41.60
C ARG A 333 -77.62 -28.73 -42.40
N GLY A 334 -78.22 -29.89 -42.20
CA GLY A 334 -77.82 -31.20 -42.70
C GLY A 334 -78.26 -32.23 -41.69
#